data_AF-A0A2V7AQL4-F1
#
_entry.id   AF-A0A2V7AQL4-F1
#
_cell.length_a   1.000
_cell.length_b   1.000
_cell.length_c   1.000
_cell.angle_alpha   90.00
_cell.angle_beta   90.00
_cell.angle_gamma   90.00
#
_symmetry.space_group_name_H-M   'P 1'
#
loop_
_entity.id
_entity.type
_entity.pdbx_description
1 polymer ?
#
loop_
_entity_poly.entity_id
_entity_poly.type
_entity_poly.pdbx_seq_one_letter_code
_entity_poly.pdbx_strand_id
1 'polypeptide(L)'
;MKLGCHLPTMGAGATREALLTFCREAEARDVPSLWVSDHVIFPRTATGRYPGGRFPWEPDTPYLEPVAVLAAAAVATTKARLGSSVFILGHRHPVVMAKMLTTIDALSQGRLIVGVGVGWWEEELTILGVPFHQRGRQADEILCVFKELWTSDNPRFEGEFYRFSDVGFAPKPVQKPHPPIWVGGDSPGALRRVVALGDGWHATSKPPEELAKSLVGLRAAAEAGHRPFETIELSVRVALRRGIARESRQAVVDQLSGYKRLGLTHVMLDFRRDTLGEMLEILDLVTREIRPAVDRA
;
A
#
# COMPACT_ATOMS: atom_id res chain seq x y z
N MET A 1 6.07 15.58 -6.84
CA MET A 1 5.95 14.16 -6.40
C MET A 1 5.45 14.16 -4.96
N LYS A 2 4.46 13.35 -4.61
CA LYS A 2 3.88 13.30 -3.26
C LYS A 2 4.69 12.36 -2.36
N LEU A 3 5.03 12.80 -1.15
CA LEU A 3 5.74 12.00 -0.15
C LEU A 3 4.78 11.62 1.00
N GLY A 4 4.28 10.40 0.99
CA GLY A 4 3.49 9.84 2.09
C GLY A 4 4.34 9.17 3.16
N CYS A 5 3.71 8.81 4.29
CA CYS A 5 4.40 8.10 5.38
C CYS A 5 3.58 6.94 5.95
N HIS A 6 4.29 5.99 6.54
CA HIS A 6 3.68 4.86 7.25
C HIS A 6 3.19 5.27 8.65
N LEU A 7 2.00 4.80 9.05
CA LEU A 7 1.42 4.99 10.38
C LEU A 7 2.15 4.15 11.46
N PRO A 8 2.12 4.56 12.74
CA PRO A 8 2.64 3.73 13.83
C PRO A 8 1.65 2.57 14.10
N THR A 9 1.89 1.42 13.48
CA THR A 9 0.99 0.25 13.57
C THR A 9 1.58 -0.93 14.33
N MET A 10 2.80 -0.81 14.83
CA MET A 10 3.57 -1.96 15.32
C MET A 10 4.50 -1.58 16.47
N GLY A 11 4.87 -2.55 17.30
CA GLY A 11 5.77 -2.37 18.43
C GLY A 11 5.17 -1.44 19.48
N ALA A 12 5.99 -0.63 20.14
CA ALA A 12 5.50 0.33 21.14
C ALA A 12 4.64 1.45 20.51
N GLY A 13 4.70 1.64 19.19
CA GLY A 13 3.82 2.55 18.45
C GLY A 13 2.41 2.01 18.20
N ALA A 14 2.15 0.73 18.47
CA ALA A 14 0.84 0.08 18.26
C ALA A 14 -0.20 0.46 19.33
N THR A 15 -0.40 1.77 19.56
CA THR A 15 -1.32 2.28 20.58
C THR A 15 -2.27 3.32 20.00
N ARG A 16 -3.43 3.48 20.64
CA ARG A 16 -4.42 4.51 20.27
C ARG A 16 -3.80 5.91 20.29
N GLU A 17 -3.05 6.22 21.34
CA GLU A 17 -2.44 7.54 21.52
C GLU A 17 -1.41 7.83 20.42
N ALA A 18 -0.52 6.87 20.13
CA ALA A 18 0.48 7.05 19.08
C ALA A 18 -0.17 7.25 17.70
N LEU A 19 -1.20 6.45 17.37
CA LEU A 19 -1.91 6.59 16.09
C LEU A 19 -2.57 7.97 15.95
N LEU A 20 -3.30 8.42 16.97
CA LEU A 20 -4.02 9.70 16.93
C LEU A 20 -3.06 10.89 16.90
N THR A 21 -2.02 10.86 17.73
CA THR A 21 -0.99 11.90 17.75
C THR A 21 -0.29 11.98 16.41
N PHE A 22 0.17 10.85 15.85
CA PHE A 22 0.83 10.86 14.55
C PHE A 22 -0.07 11.37 13.43
N CYS A 23 -1.35 10.99 13.40
CA CYS A 23 -2.31 11.51 12.41
C CYS A 23 -2.41 13.03 12.46
N ARG A 24 -2.55 13.61 13.67
CA ARG A 24 -2.62 15.07 13.87
C ARG A 24 -1.34 15.78 13.43
N GLU A 25 -0.19 15.25 13.85
CA GLU A 25 1.12 15.83 13.52
C GLU A 25 1.41 15.78 12.02
N ALA A 26 0.99 14.71 11.34
CA ALA A 26 1.11 14.58 9.90
C ALA A 26 0.17 15.54 9.13
N GLU A 27 -1.07 15.72 9.59
CA GLU A 27 -1.98 16.72 8.99
C GLU A 27 -1.49 18.15 9.19
N ALA A 28 -0.96 18.48 10.38
CA ALA A 28 -0.40 19.79 10.68
C ALA A 28 0.82 20.15 9.78
N ARG A 29 1.44 19.14 9.15
CA ARG A 29 2.57 19.28 8.23
C ARG A 29 2.20 18.98 6.77
N ASP A 30 0.90 19.01 6.46
CA ASP A 30 0.33 18.77 5.14
C ASP A 30 0.92 17.53 4.46
N VAL A 31 1.04 16.42 5.21
CA VAL A 31 1.47 15.15 4.63
C VAL A 31 0.38 14.65 3.67
N PRO A 32 0.70 14.40 2.39
CA PRO A 32 -0.32 14.10 1.38
C PRO A 32 -0.99 12.74 1.55
N SER A 33 -0.38 11.80 2.29
CA SER A 33 -0.97 10.47 2.49
C SER A 33 -0.35 9.68 3.65
N LEU A 34 -1.17 8.83 4.28
CA LEU A 34 -0.84 7.97 5.41
C LEU A 34 -1.08 6.50 5.04
N TRP A 35 -0.15 5.62 5.42
CA TRP A 35 -0.10 4.25 4.89
C TRP A 35 0.00 3.19 5.99
N VAL A 36 -0.57 2.01 5.72
CA VAL A 36 -0.42 0.79 6.55
C VAL A 36 0.19 -0.35 5.73
N SER A 37 0.76 -1.36 6.41
CA SER A 37 1.16 -2.64 5.80
C SER A 37 0.25 -3.75 6.34
N ASP A 38 0.11 -4.87 5.61
CA ASP A 38 -0.84 -5.93 5.98
C ASP A 38 -0.16 -7.22 6.43
N HIS A 39 -0.29 -7.49 7.72
CA HIS A 39 -0.01 -8.77 8.35
C HIS A 39 -1.11 -9.07 9.36
N VAL A 40 -1.49 -10.34 9.46
CA VAL A 40 -2.51 -10.84 10.39
C VAL A 40 -1.84 -11.64 11.50
N ILE A 41 -0.82 -12.42 11.17
CA ILE A 41 -0.09 -13.25 12.12
C ILE A 41 1.35 -13.41 11.67
N PHE A 42 2.28 -13.44 12.63
CA PHE A 42 3.69 -13.71 12.38
C PHE A 42 4.03 -15.16 12.75
N PRO A 43 4.26 -16.04 11.76
CA PRO A 43 4.80 -17.36 12.01
C PRO A 43 6.13 -17.31 12.77
N ARG A 44 6.30 -18.20 13.77
CA ARG A 44 7.59 -18.38 14.47
C ARG A 44 8.64 -19.08 13.63
N THR A 45 8.21 -19.85 12.64
CA THR A 45 9.11 -20.52 11.71
C THR A 45 9.86 -19.50 10.86
N ALA A 46 11.18 -19.64 10.79
CA ALA A 46 12.01 -18.73 10.01
C ALA A 46 11.64 -18.79 8.52
N THR A 47 11.55 -17.62 7.89
CA THR A 47 11.19 -17.48 6.49
C THR A 47 12.40 -17.59 5.58
N GLY A 48 12.59 -18.69 4.86
CA GLY A 48 13.68 -18.77 3.86
C GLY A 48 13.56 -17.76 2.69
N ARG A 49 12.43 -17.04 2.58
CA ARG A 49 12.08 -16.18 1.43
C ARG A 49 12.06 -14.68 1.70
N TYR A 50 12.26 -14.23 2.93
CA TYR A 50 12.39 -12.79 3.18
C TYR A 50 13.75 -12.29 2.67
N PRO A 51 13.85 -11.09 2.06
CA PRO A 51 15.14 -10.51 1.70
C PRO A 51 16.04 -10.40 2.95
N GLY A 52 17.11 -11.20 3.01
CA GLY A 52 17.97 -11.33 4.19
C GLY A 52 17.67 -12.53 5.11
N GLY A 53 16.78 -13.44 4.70
CA GLY A 53 16.54 -14.75 5.33
C GLY A 53 15.70 -14.75 6.60
N ARG A 54 15.43 -13.60 7.23
CA ARG A 54 14.52 -13.51 8.38
C ARG A 54 13.73 -12.22 8.35
N PHE A 55 12.42 -12.32 8.56
CA PHE A 55 11.60 -11.15 8.85
C PHE A 55 12.14 -10.43 10.11
N PRO A 56 12.33 -9.10 10.07
CA PRO A 56 13.10 -8.40 11.10
C PRO A 56 12.36 -8.23 12.43
N TRP A 57 11.09 -8.61 12.50
CA TRP A 57 10.24 -8.43 13.68
C TRP A 57 9.96 -9.76 14.38
N GLU A 58 9.98 -9.72 15.70
CA GLU A 58 9.64 -10.89 16.50
C GLU A 58 8.15 -11.25 16.36
N PRO A 59 7.79 -12.54 16.39
CA PRO A 59 6.40 -12.98 16.25
C PRO A 59 5.41 -12.35 17.23
N ASP A 60 5.86 -12.08 18.45
CA ASP A 60 5.04 -11.49 19.52
C ASP A 60 5.04 -9.95 19.51
N THR A 61 5.64 -9.33 18.49
CA THR A 61 5.65 -7.88 18.32
C THR A 61 4.20 -7.40 18.11
N PRO A 62 3.66 -6.49 18.95
CA PRO A 62 2.32 -5.96 18.75
C PRO A 62 2.15 -5.40 17.34
N TYR A 63 1.07 -5.76 16.66
CA TYR A 63 0.75 -5.30 15.32
C TYR A 63 -0.75 -5.05 15.21
N LEU A 64 -1.14 -3.81 14.88
CA LEU A 64 -2.54 -3.43 14.71
C LEU A 64 -3.05 -3.89 13.34
N GLU A 65 -4.28 -4.39 13.32
CA GLU A 65 -4.96 -4.80 12.09
C GLU A 65 -5.14 -3.59 11.16
N PRO A 66 -4.66 -3.66 9.90
CA PRO A 66 -4.47 -2.48 9.05
C PRO A 66 -5.77 -1.85 8.55
N VAL A 67 -6.83 -2.62 8.34
CA VAL A 67 -8.13 -2.09 7.87
C VAL A 67 -8.76 -1.26 8.98
N ALA A 68 -8.74 -1.75 10.22
CA ALA A 68 -9.19 -1.04 11.41
C ALA A 68 -8.36 0.23 11.65
N VAL A 69 -7.03 0.18 11.47
CA VAL A 69 -6.18 1.36 11.56
C VAL A 69 -6.56 2.41 10.51
N LEU A 70 -6.80 2.02 9.26
CA LEU A 70 -7.22 2.97 8.22
C LEU A 70 -8.60 3.58 8.52
N ALA A 71 -9.54 2.81 9.08
CA ALA A 71 -10.82 3.35 9.53
C ALA A 71 -10.65 4.39 10.65
N ALA A 72 -9.76 4.13 11.62
CA ALA A 72 -9.44 5.10 12.66
C ALA A 72 -8.75 6.37 12.09
N ALA A 73 -7.79 6.19 11.17
CA ALA A 73 -7.13 7.30 10.49
C ALA A 73 -8.10 8.13 9.63
N ALA A 74 -9.11 7.49 9.03
CA ALA A 74 -10.15 8.18 8.26
C ALA A 74 -10.94 9.18 9.10
N VAL A 75 -11.26 8.83 10.34
CA VAL A 75 -11.97 9.72 11.26
C VAL A 75 -11.02 10.71 11.94
N ALA A 76 -9.75 10.34 12.15
CA ALA A 76 -8.75 11.18 12.79
C ALA A 76 -8.14 12.26 11.87
N THR A 77 -8.41 12.21 10.57
CA THR A 77 -7.84 13.12 9.56
C THR A 77 -8.90 13.61 8.58
N THR A 78 -8.65 14.74 7.92
CA THR A 78 -9.60 15.39 7.01
C THR A 78 -9.07 15.55 5.58
N LYS A 79 -7.75 15.60 5.38
CA LYS A 79 -7.13 15.92 4.09
C LYS A 79 -6.28 14.80 3.51
N ALA A 80 -5.42 14.19 4.34
CA ALA A 80 -4.44 13.22 3.86
C ALA A 80 -5.10 12.01 3.19
N ARG A 81 -4.58 11.53 2.05
CA ARG A 81 -5.05 10.26 1.47
C ARG A 81 -4.69 9.07 2.37
N LEU A 82 -5.46 8.01 2.33
CA LEU A 82 -5.27 6.82 3.17
C LEU A 82 -4.95 5.64 2.28
N GLY A 83 -3.82 4.97 2.52
CA GLY A 83 -3.33 3.94 1.62
C GLY A 83 -2.87 2.67 2.32
N SER A 84 -2.80 1.59 1.56
CA SER A 84 -2.16 0.33 1.97
C SER A 84 -0.92 0.05 1.13
N SER A 85 0.15 -0.41 1.76
CA SER A 85 1.39 -0.81 1.10
C SER A 85 1.88 -2.16 1.62
N VAL A 86 1.25 -3.26 1.26
CA VAL A 86 -0.03 -3.39 0.52
C VAL A 86 -0.93 -4.34 1.28
N PHE A 87 -2.24 -4.28 1.05
CA PHE A 87 -3.15 -5.34 1.50
C PHE A 87 -2.83 -6.64 0.75
N ILE A 88 -2.79 -7.75 1.46
CA ILE A 88 -2.55 -9.05 0.83
C ILE A 88 -3.90 -9.64 0.41
N LEU A 89 -4.11 -9.71 -0.90
CA LEU A 89 -5.27 -10.34 -1.51
C LEU A 89 -5.25 -11.83 -1.16
N GLY A 90 -6.27 -12.25 -0.41
CA GLY A 90 -6.39 -13.60 0.16
C GLY A 90 -6.54 -13.61 1.68
N HIS A 91 -6.02 -12.61 2.41
CA HIS A 91 -6.11 -12.57 3.89
C HIS A 91 -7.54 -12.47 4.41
N ARG A 92 -8.46 -11.93 3.61
CA ARG A 92 -9.86 -11.67 3.98
C ARG A 92 -10.75 -12.08 2.81
N HIS A 93 -11.95 -12.58 3.11
CA HIS A 93 -12.94 -12.90 2.08
C HIS A 93 -13.24 -11.66 1.22
N PRO A 94 -13.31 -11.75 -0.12
CA PRO A 94 -13.38 -10.58 -0.99
C PRO A 94 -14.62 -9.73 -0.77
N VAL A 95 -15.79 -10.33 -0.56
CA VAL A 95 -17.02 -9.58 -0.28
C VAL A 95 -16.89 -8.74 1.01
N VAL A 96 -16.24 -9.30 2.03
CA VAL A 96 -16.03 -8.62 3.33
C VAL A 96 -15.01 -7.50 3.15
N MET A 97 -13.89 -7.77 2.46
CA MET A 97 -12.88 -6.75 2.17
C MET A 97 -13.44 -5.60 1.33
N ALA A 98 -14.22 -5.88 0.29
CA ALA A 98 -14.90 -4.88 -0.52
C ALA A 98 -15.79 -3.97 0.35
N LYS A 99 -16.54 -4.54 1.30
CA LYS A 99 -17.37 -3.79 2.24
C LYS A 99 -16.53 -2.91 3.15
N MET A 100 -15.49 -3.47 3.77
CA MET A 100 -14.60 -2.71 4.66
C MET A 100 -13.95 -1.52 3.95
N LEU A 101 -13.43 -1.73 2.74
CA LEU A 101 -12.83 -0.67 1.94
C LEU A 101 -13.84 0.41 1.52
N THR A 102 -15.06 0.02 1.15
CA THR A 102 -16.11 0.99 0.81
C THR A 102 -16.54 1.81 2.02
N THR A 103 -16.59 1.20 3.20
CA THR A 103 -16.85 1.91 4.45
C THR A 103 -15.75 2.92 4.75
N ILE A 104 -14.47 2.55 4.59
CA ILE A 104 -13.35 3.49 4.77
C ILE A 104 -13.41 4.61 3.75
N ASP A 105 -13.75 4.31 2.50
CA ASP A 105 -13.92 5.32 1.46
C ASP A 105 -15.01 6.34 1.83
N ALA A 106 -16.16 5.86 2.32
CA ALA A 106 -17.24 6.72 2.80
C ALA A 106 -16.84 7.56 4.03
N LEU A 107 -16.25 6.94 5.05
CA LEU A 107 -15.81 7.63 6.27
C LEU A 107 -14.71 8.66 5.99
N SER A 108 -13.85 8.38 5.01
CA SER A 108 -12.79 9.29 4.61
C SER A 108 -13.22 10.33 3.57
N GLN A 109 -14.47 10.30 3.10
CA GLN A 109 -14.98 11.15 2.01
C GLN A 109 -14.14 11.01 0.72
N GLY A 110 -13.82 9.78 0.34
CA GLY A 110 -13.18 9.50 -0.95
C GLY A 110 -11.67 9.64 -0.96
N ARG A 111 -11.00 9.39 0.18
CA ARG A 111 -9.53 9.56 0.30
C ARG A 111 -8.75 8.24 0.23
N LEU A 112 -9.43 7.10 0.06
CA LEU A 112 -8.80 5.78 0.07
C LEU A 112 -7.99 5.52 -1.21
N ILE A 113 -6.84 4.85 -1.05
CA ILE A 113 -6.03 4.23 -2.10
C ILE A 113 -5.86 2.75 -1.72
N VAL A 114 -6.30 1.85 -2.58
CA VAL A 114 -6.30 0.41 -2.32
C VAL A 114 -5.03 -0.20 -2.92
N GLY A 115 -3.92 -0.10 -2.19
CA GLY A 115 -2.70 -0.80 -2.58
C GLY A 115 -2.80 -2.28 -2.24
N VAL A 116 -2.57 -3.15 -3.23
CA VAL A 116 -2.81 -4.60 -3.13
C VAL A 116 -1.59 -5.41 -3.55
N GLY A 117 -1.42 -6.60 -2.98
CA GLY A 117 -0.40 -7.57 -3.37
C GLY A 117 -0.91 -8.99 -3.18
N VAL A 118 -0.15 -9.97 -3.66
CA VAL A 118 -0.56 -11.39 -3.60
C VAL A 118 0.05 -12.16 -2.43
N GLY A 119 0.90 -11.52 -1.63
CA GLY A 119 1.59 -12.14 -0.50
C GLY A 119 2.83 -12.94 -0.88
N TRP A 120 3.86 -12.82 -0.05
CA TRP A 120 5.15 -13.51 -0.20
C TRP A 120 5.40 -14.55 0.89
N TRP A 121 4.74 -14.40 2.05
CA TRP A 121 4.92 -15.25 3.22
C TRP A 121 3.99 -16.46 3.13
N GLU A 122 4.53 -17.59 2.66
CA GLU A 122 3.75 -18.81 2.41
C GLU A 122 3.11 -19.39 3.67
N GLU A 123 3.84 -19.35 4.79
CA GLU A 123 3.37 -19.85 6.08
C GLU A 123 2.19 -19.04 6.62
N GLU A 124 2.25 -17.70 6.54
CA GLU A 124 1.12 -16.83 6.93
C GLU A 124 -0.11 -17.11 6.05
N LEU A 125 0.09 -17.20 4.73
CA LEU A 125 -0.98 -17.52 3.79
C LEU A 125 -1.60 -18.90 4.06
N THR A 126 -0.78 -19.90 4.37
CA THR A 126 -1.24 -21.25 4.68
C THR A 126 -2.08 -21.29 5.96
N ILE A 127 -1.67 -20.57 7.01
CA ILE A 127 -2.45 -20.45 8.25
C ILE A 127 -3.83 -19.83 7.98
N LEU A 128 -3.89 -18.86 7.07
CA LEU A 128 -5.13 -18.20 6.66
C LEU A 128 -5.94 -19.01 5.62
N GLY A 129 -5.50 -20.21 5.26
CA GLY A 129 -6.18 -21.08 4.29
C GLY A 129 -6.06 -20.63 2.84
N VAL A 130 -5.09 -19.77 2.51
CA VAL A 130 -4.86 -19.27 1.15
C VAL A 130 -3.92 -20.22 0.41
N PRO A 131 -4.33 -20.84 -0.72
CA PRO A 131 -3.48 -21.75 -1.46
C PRO A 131 -2.35 -20.98 -2.15
N PHE A 132 -1.12 -21.13 -1.66
CA PHE A 132 0.01 -20.31 -2.07
C PHE A 132 0.23 -20.31 -3.58
N HIS A 133 0.18 -21.46 -4.24
CA HIS A 133 0.43 -21.56 -5.69
C HIS A 133 -0.71 -21.02 -6.56
N GLN A 134 -1.90 -20.79 -6.00
CA GLN A 134 -3.07 -20.26 -6.71
C GLN A 134 -3.35 -18.79 -6.41
N ARG A 135 -2.71 -18.22 -5.38
CA ARG A 135 -2.95 -16.86 -4.87
C ARG A 135 -2.92 -15.77 -5.93
N GLY A 136 -2.11 -15.92 -6.98
CA GLY A 136 -2.06 -14.97 -8.10
C GLY A 136 -3.36 -14.93 -8.90
N ARG A 137 -3.92 -16.09 -9.24
CA ARG A 137 -5.22 -16.19 -9.94
C ARG A 137 -6.36 -15.79 -9.03
N GLN A 138 -6.31 -16.21 -7.75
CA GLN A 138 -7.29 -15.76 -6.76
C GLN A 138 -7.31 -14.24 -6.62
N ALA A 139 -6.13 -13.60 -6.57
CA ALA A 139 -6.02 -12.16 -6.50
C ALA A 139 -6.64 -11.45 -7.72
N ASP A 140 -6.46 -11.98 -8.93
CA ASP A 140 -7.11 -11.44 -10.13
C ASP A 140 -8.64 -11.47 -9.99
N GLU A 141 -9.18 -12.60 -9.54
CA GLU A 141 -10.62 -12.76 -9.34
C GLU A 141 -11.17 -11.87 -8.22
N ILE A 142 -10.43 -11.70 -7.11
CA ILE A 142 -10.80 -10.79 -6.01
C ILE A 142 -10.93 -9.35 -6.52
N LEU A 143 -10.03 -8.89 -7.38
CA LEU A 143 -10.11 -7.54 -7.94
C LEU A 143 -11.32 -7.37 -8.87
N CYS A 144 -11.69 -8.40 -9.63
CA CYS A 144 -12.92 -8.40 -10.41
C CYS A 144 -14.16 -8.34 -9.49
N VAL A 145 -14.17 -9.11 -8.40
CA VAL A 145 -15.24 -9.06 -7.38
C VAL A 145 -15.35 -7.66 -6.76
N PHE A 146 -14.23 -7.01 -6.42
CA PHE A 146 -14.26 -5.64 -5.89
C PHE A 146 -14.93 -4.68 -6.88
N LYS A 147 -14.48 -4.69 -8.13
CA LYS A 147 -15.03 -3.83 -9.18
C LYS A 147 -16.53 -4.06 -9.38
N GLU A 148 -16.95 -5.32 -9.51
CA GLU A 148 -18.37 -5.68 -9.66
C GLU A 148 -19.22 -5.15 -8.50
N LEU A 149 -18.81 -5.41 -7.26
CA LEU A 149 -19.54 -4.95 -6.07
C LEU A 149 -19.57 -3.42 -5.96
N TRP A 150 -18.51 -2.73 -6.40
CA TRP A 150 -18.37 -1.28 -6.29
C TRP A 150 -19.09 -0.49 -7.38
N THR A 151 -19.26 -1.07 -8.58
CA THR A 151 -19.75 -0.31 -9.75
C THR A 151 -21.10 -0.78 -10.28
N SER A 152 -21.48 -2.05 -10.07
CA SER A 152 -22.73 -2.62 -10.61
C SER A 152 -23.92 -2.37 -9.69
N ASP A 153 -25.06 -1.89 -10.21
CA ASP A 153 -26.27 -1.68 -9.40
C ASP A 153 -26.92 -3.01 -8.96
N ASN A 154 -26.78 -4.07 -9.76
CA ASN A 154 -27.24 -5.42 -9.45
C ASN A 154 -26.08 -6.42 -9.59
N PRO A 155 -25.18 -6.47 -8.60
CA PRO A 155 -23.92 -7.18 -8.74
C PRO A 155 -24.10 -8.70 -8.83
N ARG A 156 -23.45 -9.32 -9.82
CA ARG A 156 -23.38 -10.78 -9.98
C ARG A 156 -21.96 -11.17 -10.38
N PHE A 157 -21.46 -12.26 -9.81
CA PHE A 157 -20.14 -12.76 -10.14
C PHE A 157 -20.10 -14.29 -10.19
N GLU A 158 -19.43 -14.83 -11.21
CA GLU A 158 -19.29 -16.26 -11.43
C GLU A 158 -17.87 -16.58 -11.90
N GLY A 159 -16.95 -16.81 -10.96
CA GLY A 159 -15.55 -17.13 -11.23
C GLY A 159 -15.14 -18.53 -10.78
N GLU A 160 -13.83 -18.83 -10.83
CA GLU A 160 -13.26 -20.11 -10.40
C GLU A 160 -13.41 -20.25 -8.88
N PHE A 161 -13.09 -19.19 -8.14
CA PHE A 161 -12.95 -19.19 -6.68
C PHE A 161 -14.14 -18.59 -5.93
N TYR A 162 -14.85 -17.63 -6.52
CA TYR A 162 -15.91 -16.85 -5.89
C TYR A 162 -17.14 -16.79 -6.78
N ARG A 163 -18.31 -16.93 -6.17
CA ARG A 163 -19.60 -16.87 -6.86
C ARG A 163 -20.63 -16.20 -5.97
N PHE A 164 -21.43 -15.30 -6.55
CA PHE A 164 -22.62 -14.74 -5.92
C PHE A 164 -23.58 -14.19 -6.99
N SER A 165 -24.85 -14.17 -6.67
CA SER A 165 -25.92 -13.63 -7.51
C SER A 165 -27.06 -13.17 -6.63
N ASP A 166 -27.93 -12.30 -7.14
CA ASP A 166 -29.12 -11.82 -6.43
C ASP A 166 -28.77 -11.17 -5.07
N VAL A 167 -27.83 -10.22 -5.11
CA VAL A 167 -27.36 -9.51 -3.91
C VAL A 167 -27.35 -8.01 -4.13
N GLY A 168 -27.62 -7.25 -3.06
CA GLY A 168 -27.38 -5.81 -3.00
C GLY A 168 -26.04 -5.49 -2.35
N PHE A 169 -25.35 -4.46 -2.84
CA PHE A 169 -24.14 -3.95 -2.19
C PHE A 169 -24.21 -2.43 -1.98
N ALA A 170 -24.43 -2.03 -0.72
CA ALA A 170 -24.48 -0.63 -0.29
C ALA A 170 -23.70 -0.40 1.03
N PRO A 171 -23.10 0.78 1.26
CA PRO A 171 -23.00 1.88 0.31
C PRO A 171 -22.08 1.53 -0.88
N LYS A 172 -22.19 2.29 -1.97
CA LYS A 172 -21.20 2.30 -3.06
C LYS A 172 -20.05 3.26 -2.68
N PRO A 173 -18.85 3.11 -3.26
CA PRO A 173 -17.78 4.06 -3.01
C PRO A 173 -18.17 5.50 -3.38
N VAL A 174 -17.63 6.45 -2.61
CA VAL A 174 -17.70 7.89 -2.87
C VAL A 174 -16.88 8.20 -4.12
N GLN A 175 -15.67 7.64 -4.22
CA GLN A 175 -14.84 7.77 -5.42
C GLN A 175 -15.46 7.04 -6.62
N LYS A 176 -15.45 7.68 -7.79
CA LYS A 176 -15.95 7.11 -9.05
C LYS A 176 -14.80 6.86 -10.04
N PRO A 177 -14.79 5.72 -10.77
CA PRO A 177 -15.75 4.62 -10.66
C PRO A 177 -15.63 3.84 -9.34
N HIS A 178 -14.44 3.80 -8.73
CA HIS A 178 -14.16 3.18 -7.45
C HIS A 178 -12.88 3.81 -6.84
N PRO A 179 -12.49 3.48 -5.59
CA PRO A 179 -11.18 3.88 -5.06
C PRO A 179 -10.04 3.34 -5.92
N PRO A 180 -8.97 4.09 -6.18
CA PRO A 180 -7.88 3.64 -7.04
C PRO A 180 -7.18 2.41 -6.46
N ILE A 181 -6.97 1.39 -7.30
CA ILE A 181 -6.31 0.14 -6.97
C ILE A 181 -4.86 0.21 -7.44
N TRP A 182 -3.90 0.17 -6.52
CA TRP A 182 -2.47 0.15 -6.87
C TRP A 182 -1.89 -1.24 -6.66
N VAL A 183 -1.47 -1.89 -7.73
CA VAL A 183 -0.96 -3.27 -7.68
C VAL A 183 0.52 -3.26 -7.35
N GLY A 184 0.87 -3.94 -6.27
CA GLY A 184 2.23 -4.05 -5.76
C GLY A 184 3.02 -5.22 -6.33
N GLY A 185 4.32 -5.03 -6.45
CA GLY A 185 5.28 -6.04 -6.91
C GLY A 185 5.72 -5.85 -8.35
N ASP A 186 6.80 -6.54 -8.71
CA ASP A 186 7.51 -6.34 -9.98
C ASP A 186 7.61 -7.62 -10.83
N SER A 187 6.97 -8.70 -10.39
CA SER A 187 6.95 -9.96 -11.15
C SER A 187 6.12 -9.79 -12.43
N PRO A 188 6.36 -10.61 -13.47
CA PRO A 188 5.54 -10.58 -14.69
C PRO A 188 4.04 -10.72 -14.41
N GLY A 189 3.65 -11.51 -13.40
CA GLY A 189 2.26 -11.64 -12.97
C GLY A 189 1.71 -10.39 -12.25
N ALA A 190 2.54 -9.63 -11.54
CA ALA A 190 2.15 -8.34 -10.95
C ALA A 190 1.95 -7.29 -12.04
N LEU A 191 2.90 -7.18 -12.98
CA LEU A 191 2.84 -6.20 -14.07
C LEU A 191 1.65 -6.44 -15.00
N ARG A 192 1.32 -7.70 -15.34
CA ARG A 192 0.08 -8.02 -16.07
C ARG A 192 -1.17 -7.58 -15.32
N ARG A 193 -1.20 -7.75 -13.99
CA ARG A 193 -2.34 -7.34 -13.15
C ARG A 193 -2.46 -5.82 -13.04
N VAL A 194 -1.35 -5.07 -12.99
CA VAL A 194 -1.37 -3.60 -13.10
C VAL A 194 -2.14 -3.20 -14.35
N VAL A 195 -1.74 -3.77 -15.50
CA VAL A 195 -2.28 -3.39 -16.81
C VAL A 195 -3.74 -3.78 -16.97
N ALA A 196 -4.11 -5.00 -16.58
CA ALA A 196 -5.47 -5.52 -16.77
C ALA A 196 -6.47 -5.04 -15.71
N LEU A 197 -6.03 -4.88 -14.44
CA LEU A 197 -6.94 -4.74 -13.30
C LEU A 197 -6.63 -3.57 -12.37
N GLY A 198 -5.42 -3.00 -12.41
CA GLY A 198 -5.02 -1.88 -11.54
C GLY A 198 -5.24 -0.49 -12.16
N ASP A 199 -5.13 0.54 -11.33
CA ASP A 199 -5.03 1.95 -11.71
C ASP A 199 -3.60 2.49 -11.57
N GLY A 200 -2.76 1.76 -10.83
CA GLY A 200 -1.37 2.12 -10.60
C GLY A 200 -0.48 0.93 -10.31
N TRP A 201 0.82 1.15 -10.44
CA TRP A 201 1.87 0.24 -10.01
C TRP A 201 2.53 0.76 -8.73
N HIS A 202 2.57 -0.06 -7.69
CA HIS A 202 3.22 0.25 -6.42
C HIS A 202 4.46 -0.63 -6.23
N ALA A 203 5.58 -0.15 -6.78
CA ALA A 203 6.82 -0.90 -6.87
C ALA A 203 7.43 -1.24 -5.50
N THR A 204 8.20 -2.33 -5.47
CA THR A 204 8.99 -2.68 -4.30
C THR A 204 10.19 -1.74 -4.13
N SER A 205 10.65 -1.58 -2.88
CA SER A 205 11.78 -0.71 -2.53
C SER A 205 13.05 -1.16 -3.24
N LYS A 206 13.58 -0.30 -4.10
CA LYS A 206 14.86 -0.49 -4.79
C LYS A 206 15.44 0.85 -5.26
N PRO A 207 16.75 0.97 -5.49
CA PRO A 207 17.36 2.19 -6.03
C PRO A 207 16.74 2.63 -7.38
N PRO A 208 16.76 3.95 -7.71
CA PRO A 208 16.17 4.46 -8.95
C PRO A 208 16.67 3.75 -10.23
N GLU A 209 17.95 3.42 -10.30
CA GLU A 209 18.56 2.72 -11.43
C GLU A 209 18.00 1.31 -11.64
N GLU A 210 17.63 0.60 -10.57
CA GLU A 210 16.97 -0.69 -10.65
C GLU A 210 15.46 -0.55 -10.93
N LEU A 211 14.85 0.52 -10.43
CA LEU A 211 13.46 0.86 -10.73
C LEU A 211 13.28 1.19 -12.21
N ALA A 212 14.25 1.88 -12.82
CA ALA A 212 14.27 2.14 -14.26
C ALA A 212 14.21 0.84 -15.09
N LYS A 213 14.92 -0.21 -14.66
CA LYS A 213 14.84 -1.53 -15.29
C LYS A 213 13.46 -2.17 -15.13
N SER A 214 12.84 -2.01 -13.97
CA SER A 214 11.47 -2.52 -13.70
C SER A 214 10.43 -1.79 -14.54
N LEU A 215 10.61 -0.48 -14.78
CA LEU A 215 9.75 0.32 -15.65
C LEU A 215 9.77 -0.15 -17.11
N VAL A 216 10.89 -0.69 -17.62
CA VAL A 216 10.93 -1.32 -18.96
C VAL A 216 9.95 -2.48 -19.03
N GLY A 217 9.91 -3.34 -18.02
CA GLY A 217 8.95 -4.44 -17.93
C GLY A 217 7.50 -3.96 -17.87
N LEU A 218 7.22 -2.90 -17.10
CA LEU A 218 5.87 -2.33 -17.03
C LEU A 218 5.44 -1.71 -18.36
N ARG A 219 6.35 -1.00 -19.06
CA ARG A 219 6.09 -0.44 -20.39
C ARG A 219 5.77 -1.53 -21.41
N ALA A 220 6.56 -2.60 -21.44
CA ALA A 220 6.31 -3.74 -22.32
C ALA A 220 4.97 -4.43 -22.00
N ALA A 221 4.62 -4.58 -20.71
CA ALA A 221 3.33 -5.12 -20.31
C ALA A 221 2.16 -4.21 -20.72
N ALA A 222 2.31 -2.89 -20.59
CA ALA A 222 1.30 -1.91 -20.97
C ALA A 222 1.07 -1.91 -22.50
N GLU A 223 2.15 -1.96 -23.28
CA GLU A 223 2.11 -2.09 -24.74
C GLU A 223 1.41 -3.38 -25.16
N ALA A 224 1.81 -4.53 -24.62
CA ALA A 224 1.18 -5.82 -24.91
C ALA A 224 -0.31 -5.85 -24.53
N GLY A 225 -0.69 -5.13 -23.47
CA GLY A 225 -2.08 -4.99 -23.03
C GLY A 225 -2.85 -3.84 -23.68
N HIS A 226 -2.26 -3.13 -24.66
CA HIS A 226 -2.84 -1.95 -25.32
C HIS A 226 -3.33 -0.86 -24.34
N ARG A 227 -2.65 -0.71 -23.20
CA ARG A 227 -2.96 0.30 -22.20
C ARG A 227 -2.03 1.50 -22.35
N PRO A 228 -2.55 2.73 -22.50
CA PRO A 228 -1.70 3.92 -22.52
C PRO A 228 -0.96 4.06 -21.19
N PHE A 229 0.37 4.14 -21.25
CA PHE A 229 1.25 4.03 -20.08
C PHE A 229 1.02 5.16 -19.06
N GLU A 230 0.71 6.35 -19.56
CA GLU A 230 0.41 7.56 -18.78
C GLU A 230 -0.85 7.43 -17.90
N THR A 231 -1.71 6.44 -18.16
CA THR A 231 -2.88 6.14 -17.31
C THR A 231 -2.54 5.29 -16.08
N ILE A 232 -1.28 4.86 -15.96
CA ILE A 232 -0.80 4.05 -14.84
C ILE A 232 -0.12 4.96 -13.83
N GLU A 233 -0.72 5.11 -12.66
CA GLU A 233 -0.08 5.83 -11.55
C GLU A 233 1.20 5.10 -11.12
N LEU A 234 2.29 5.86 -10.92
CA LEU A 234 3.60 5.29 -10.57
C LEU A 234 3.95 5.60 -9.13
N SER A 235 4.00 4.55 -8.31
CA SER A 235 4.32 4.65 -6.89
C SER A 235 5.41 3.66 -6.47
N VAL A 236 6.15 4.00 -5.40
CA VAL A 236 7.13 3.09 -4.78
C VAL A 236 7.11 3.22 -3.26
N ARG A 237 7.33 2.10 -2.57
CA ARG A 237 7.66 2.05 -1.15
C ARG A 237 9.15 2.22 -0.95
N VAL A 238 9.57 3.11 -0.04
CA VAL A 238 10.98 3.33 0.30
C VAL A 238 11.15 3.21 1.81
N ALA A 239 12.02 2.30 2.25
CA ALA A 239 12.39 2.23 3.66
C ALA A 239 13.50 3.22 3.97
N LEU A 240 13.24 4.20 4.84
CA LEU A 240 14.27 5.07 5.39
C LEU A 240 14.89 4.33 6.59
N ARG A 241 15.91 3.51 6.34
CA ARG A 241 16.65 2.78 7.40
C ARG A 241 17.65 3.72 8.11
N ARG A 242 18.11 3.34 9.31
CA ARG A 242 18.88 4.20 10.24
C ARG A 242 20.07 4.89 9.57
N GLY A 243 20.26 6.16 9.94
CA GLY A 243 21.31 7.06 9.47
C GLY A 243 20.75 8.11 8.53
N ILE A 244 20.17 9.20 9.07
CA ILE A 244 20.03 10.47 8.35
C ILE A 244 20.93 11.50 9.03
N ALA A 245 22.23 11.20 9.13
CA ALA A 245 23.26 12.23 9.24
C ALA A 245 23.30 13.04 7.92
N ARG A 246 23.90 14.23 7.92
CA ARG A 246 23.92 15.13 6.73
C ARG A 246 24.29 14.43 5.41
N GLU A 247 25.24 13.51 5.43
CA GLU A 247 25.65 12.73 4.24
C GLU A 247 24.52 11.84 3.71
N SER A 248 23.79 11.19 4.61
CA SER A 248 22.60 10.40 4.28
C SER A 248 21.35 11.22 3.95
N ARG A 249 21.22 12.48 4.40
CA ARG A 249 20.10 13.34 3.97
C ARG A 249 20.18 13.63 2.48
N GLN A 250 21.37 14.02 2.00
CA GLN A 250 21.58 14.26 0.57
C GLN A 250 21.32 12.98 -0.23
N ALA A 251 21.78 11.82 0.25
CA ALA A 251 21.47 10.53 -0.39
C ALA A 251 19.96 10.26 -0.49
N VAL A 252 19.17 10.55 0.56
CA VAL A 252 17.70 10.43 0.51
C VAL A 252 17.12 11.41 -0.51
N VAL A 253 17.58 12.66 -0.54
CA VAL A 253 17.13 13.65 -1.54
C VAL A 253 17.47 13.20 -2.95
N ASP A 254 18.68 12.68 -3.19
CA ASP A 254 19.14 12.20 -4.49
C ASP A 254 18.33 10.98 -4.95
N GLN A 255 18.06 10.05 -4.05
CA GLN A 255 17.22 8.88 -4.30
C GLN A 255 15.80 9.29 -4.68
N LEU A 256 15.16 10.17 -3.89
CA LEU A 256 13.81 10.67 -4.16
C LEU A 256 13.75 11.49 -5.45
N SER A 257 14.76 12.32 -5.72
CA SER A 257 14.89 13.08 -6.96
C SER A 257 15.09 12.14 -8.16
N GLY A 258 15.79 11.02 -7.96
CA GLY A 258 15.89 9.93 -8.94
C GLY A 258 14.52 9.35 -9.29
N TYR A 259 13.68 9.04 -8.30
CA TYR A 259 12.31 8.59 -8.55
C TYR A 259 11.46 9.65 -9.27
N LYS A 260 11.59 10.93 -8.87
CA LYS A 260 10.91 12.05 -9.54
C LYS A 260 11.28 12.12 -11.03
N ARG A 261 12.57 11.97 -11.38
CA ARG A 261 13.04 11.94 -12.78
C ARG A 261 12.52 10.74 -13.57
N LEU A 262 12.22 9.62 -12.92
CA LEU A 262 11.59 8.46 -13.54
C LEU A 262 10.09 8.62 -13.74
N GLY A 263 9.50 9.76 -13.34
CA GLY A 263 8.09 10.06 -13.49
C GLY A 263 7.22 9.54 -12.34
N LEU A 264 7.80 9.14 -11.21
CA LEU A 264 7.00 8.73 -10.07
C LEU A 264 6.24 9.93 -9.49
N THR A 265 4.96 9.70 -9.26
CA THR A 265 4.02 10.69 -8.74
C THR A 265 3.87 10.54 -7.23
N HIS A 266 4.09 9.35 -6.67
CA HIS A 266 3.88 9.06 -5.26
C HIS A 266 4.95 8.15 -4.63
N VAL A 267 5.56 8.58 -3.52
CA VAL A 267 6.47 7.76 -2.73
C VAL A 267 5.88 7.53 -1.34
N MET A 268 5.79 6.28 -0.91
CA MET A 268 5.47 5.93 0.48
C MET A 268 6.77 5.71 1.25
N LEU A 269 7.02 6.55 2.26
CA LEU A 269 8.18 6.44 3.13
C LEU A 269 7.85 5.58 4.36
N ASP A 270 8.54 4.45 4.49
CA ASP A 270 8.51 3.62 5.70
C ASP A 270 9.68 4.03 6.60
N PHE A 271 9.36 4.80 7.64
CA PHE A 271 10.30 5.19 8.69
C PHE A 271 9.79 4.80 10.07
N ARG A 272 9.06 3.68 10.19
CA ARG A 272 8.70 3.15 11.51
C ARG A 272 9.95 2.99 12.39
N ARG A 273 9.79 3.34 13.67
CA ARG A 273 10.82 3.28 14.71
C ARG A 273 10.26 2.64 15.98
N ASP A 274 11.13 2.44 16.95
CA ASP A 274 10.78 1.81 18.21
C ASP A 274 9.85 2.72 19.03
N THR A 275 9.96 4.05 18.87
CA THR A 275 9.12 5.03 19.57
C THR A 275 8.39 6.00 18.64
N LEU A 276 7.28 6.56 19.13
CA LEU A 276 6.56 7.64 18.44
C LEU A 276 7.43 8.89 18.29
N GLY A 277 8.23 9.24 19.30
CA GLY A 277 9.10 10.42 19.28
C GLY A 277 10.06 10.40 18.10
N GLU A 278 10.78 9.29 17.90
CA GLU A 278 11.68 9.13 16.75
C GLU A 278 10.94 9.20 15.41
N MET A 279 9.70 8.66 15.33
CA MET A 279 8.90 8.79 14.12
C MET A 279 8.50 10.24 13.83
N LEU A 280 8.20 11.03 14.87
CA LEU A 280 7.87 12.45 14.74
C LEU A 280 9.09 13.29 14.36
N GLU A 281 10.28 12.98 14.89
CA GLU A 281 11.52 13.63 14.46
C GLU A 281 11.81 13.40 12.98
N ILE A 282 11.63 12.16 12.50
CA ILE A 282 11.80 11.85 11.07
C ILE A 282 10.71 12.51 10.24
N LEU A 283 9.47 12.55 10.73
CA LEU A 283 8.38 13.27 10.09
C LEU A 283 8.76 14.75 9.88
N ASP A 284 9.26 15.41 10.93
CA ASP A 284 9.70 16.80 10.88
C ASP A 284 10.85 17.01 9.87
N LEU A 285 11.85 16.13 9.89
CA LEU A 285 12.94 16.14 8.91
C LEU A 285 12.42 15.95 7.47
N VAL A 286 11.50 15.02 7.26
CA VAL A 286 10.90 14.79 5.94
C VAL A 286 10.15 16.03 5.46
N THR A 287 9.35 16.65 6.33
CA THR A 287 8.46 17.74 5.94
C THR A 287 9.19 19.08 5.79
N ARG A 288 10.12 19.39 6.70
CA ARG A 288 10.80 20.70 6.76
C ARG A 288 12.02 20.77 5.84
N GLU A 289 12.65 19.63 5.58
CA GLU A 289 13.99 19.58 5.03
C GLU A 289 14.08 18.75 3.74
N ILE A 290 13.57 17.51 3.74
CA ILE A 290 13.70 16.62 2.57
C ILE A 290 12.72 17.00 1.47
N ARG A 291 11.43 17.14 1.78
CA ARG A 291 10.39 17.48 0.79
C ARG A 291 10.71 18.77 0.04
N PRO A 292 11.05 19.91 0.68
CA PRO A 292 11.38 21.12 -0.04
C PRO A 292 12.64 20.99 -0.90
N ALA A 293 13.61 20.16 -0.50
CA ALA A 293 14.81 19.91 -1.28
C ALA A 293 14.50 19.11 -2.55
N VAL A 294 13.67 18.07 -2.45
CA VAL A 294 13.20 17.26 -3.60
C VAL A 294 12.30 18.06 -4.53
N ASP A 295 11.51 19.02 -4.00
CA ASP A 295 10.67 19.87 -4.84
C ASP A 295 11.49 20.83 -5.70
N ARG A 296 12.62 21.33 -5.17
CA ARG A 296 13.57 22.21 -5.90
C ARG A 296 14.48 21.49 -6.90
N ALA A 297 14.76 20.21 -6.68
CA ALA A 297 15.60 19.37 -7.54
C ALA A 297 14.84 18.82 -8.76
#